data_AF-A0A0S8DVE5-F1
#
_entry.id   AF-A0A0S8DVE5-F1
#
_cell.length_a   1.000
_cell.length_b   1.000
_cell.length_c   1.000
_cell.angle_alpha   90.00
_cell.angle_beta   90.00
_cell.angle_gamma   90.00
#
_symmetry.space_group_name_H-M   'P 1'
#
loop_
_entity.id
_entity.type
_entity.pdbx_description
1 polymer ?
#
loop_
_entity_poly.entity_id
_entity_poly.type
_entity_poly.pdbx_seq_one_letter_code
_entity_poly.pdbx_strand_id
1 'polypeptide(L)'
;MVNGSEGAKPPELKDAIPDEVLDFYDKGVEALKRANFDYAVELFTSALALKQDFADARFHLWFALRERQKRSADPLKLKTFFRKIFSVFLTLKATSLQRNGRTWEAIYQLEKAMKLDPNNIGTLKTLANCFLSEGQMPNAVKMLEAIPHIDRKNSKPLNEIGNLYMKMENYDKARSYYQMALKVNPYDMDAERSIKDLEAIKTLKGSFPAEEGKK
;
A
#
# COMPACT_ATOMS: atom_id res chain seq x y z
N MET A 1 -51.53 -24.67 -6.34
CA MET A 1 -50.95 -23.32 -6.21
C MET A 1 -50.41 -23.18 -4.81
N VAL A 2 -49.10 -23.38 -4.63
CA VAL A 2 -48.36 -22.92 -3.43
C VAL A 2 -47.05 -22.35 -3.97
N ASN A 3 -46.95 -21.03 -3.94
CA ASN A 3 -45.75 -20.29 -4.31
C ASN A 3 -44.67 -20.59 -3.25
N GLY A 4 -43.68 -21.39 -3.63
CA GLY A 4 -42.42 -21.49 -2.89
C GLY A 4 -41.58 -20.26 -3.20
N SER A 5 -41.52 -19.34 -2.24
CA SER A 5 -40.52 -18.28 -2.22
C SER A 5 -39.14 -18.91 -2.04
N GLU A 6 -38.43 -19.17 -3.14
CA GLU A 6 -36.99 -19.34 -3.12
C GLU A 6 -36.38 -18.04 -2.61
N GLY A 7 -36.05 -18.02 -1.32
CA GLY A 7 -35.27 -16.95 -0.71
C GLY A 7 -33.96 -16.80 -1.46
N ALA A 8 -33.82 -15.67 -2.14
CA ALA A 8 -32.57 -15.25 -2.75
C ALA A 8 -31.46 -15.33 -1.70
N LYS A 9 -30.52 -16.25 -1.92
CA LYS A 9 -29.28 -16.37 -1.15
C LYS A 9 -28.55 -15.02 -1.25
N PRO A 10 -28.15 -14.38 -0.12
CA PRO A 10 -27.47 -13.09 -0.19
C PRO A 10 -26.18 -13.20 -1.01
N PRO A 11 -25.88 -12.23 -1.88
CA PRO A 11 -24.60 -12.21 -2.58
C PRO A 11 -23.47 -11.86 -1.59
N GLU A 12 -22.25 -12.25 -1.95
CA GLU A 12 -20.97 -11.69 -1.45
C GLU A 12 -20.37 -12.27 -0.15
N LEU A 13 -19.47 -13.26 -0.32
CA LEU A 13 -18.50 -13.71 0.68
C LEU A 13 -17.05 -13.75 0.14
N LYS A 14 -16.77 -13.09 -1.00
CA LYS A 14 -15.44 -13.14 -1.64
C LYS A 14 -14.44 -12.11 -1.10
N ASP A 15 -14.91 -11.11 -0.34
CA ASP A 15 -14.08 -10.03 0.19
C ASP A 15 -13.79 -10.14 1.69
N ALA A 16 -14.45 -11.06 2.40
CA ALA A 16 -14.19 -11.29 3.81
C ALA A 16 -12.76 -11.79 4.02
N ILE A 17 -12.02 -11.16 4.93
CA ILE A 17 -10.69 -11.62 5.32
C ILE A 17 -10.89 -12.88 6.16
N PRO A 18 -10.24 -14.02 5.83
CA PRO A 18 -10.36 -15.24 6.64
C PRO A 18 -9.91 -15.01 8.08
N ASP A 19 -10.59 -15.64 9.04
CA ASP A 19 -10.25 -15.52 10.48
C ASP A 19 -8.78 -15.89 10.76
N GLU A 20 -8.27 -16.89 10.05
CA GLU A 20 -6.86 -17.31 10.16
C GLU A 20 -5.89 -16.21 9.69
N VAL A 21 -6.24 -15.45 8.65
CA VAL A 21 -5.45 -14.30 8.18
C VAL A 21 -5.45 -13.19 9.23
N LEU A 22 -6.60 -12.94 9.85
CA LEU A 22 -6.74 -11.96 10.92
C LEU A 22 -5.96 -12.38 12.17
N ASP A 23 -6.00 -13.65 12.55
CA ASP A 23 -5.22 -14.18 13.69
C ASP A 23 -3.71 -13.97 13.49
N PHE A 24 -3.18 -14.33 12.31
CA PHE A 24 -1.77 -14.05 12.00
C PHE A 24 -1.46 -12.55 12.02
N TYR A 25 -2.35 -11.73 11.48
CA TYR A 25 -2.17 -10.29 11.44
C TYR A 25 -2.18 -9.64 12.82
N ASP A 26 -3.15 -9.99 13.67
CA ASP A 26 -3.30 -9.44 15.02
C ASP A 26 -2.13 -9.85 15.91
N LYS A 27 -1.70 -11.12 15.83
CA LYS A 27 -0.46 -11.58 16.48
C LYS A 27 0.75 -10.80 15.95
N GLY A 28 0.80 -10.51 14.65
CA GLY A 28 1.88 -9.75 14.02
C GLY A 28 1.94 -8.31 14.53
N VAL A 29 0.78 -7.66 14.68
CA VAL A 29 0.66 -6.32 15.27
C VAL A 29 1.06 -6.33 16.74
N GLU A 30 0.70 -7.35 17.51
CA GLU A 30 1.14 -7.50 18.90
C GLU A 30 2.66 -7.72 18.99
N ALA A 31 3.24 -8.52 18.10
CA ALA A 31 4.68 -8.70 18.01
C ALA A 31 5.41 -7.38 17.67
N LEU A 32 4.84 -6.54 16.80
CA LEU A 32 5.36 -5.19 16.52
C LEU A 32 5.37 -4.30 17.76
N LYS A 33 4.29 -4.29 18.56
CA LYS A 33 4.22 -3.49 19.80
C LYS A 33 5.29 -3.91 20.80
N ARG A 34 5.58 -5.21 20.87
CA ARG A 34 6.67 -5.78 21.69
C ARG A 34 8.05 -5.63 21.06
N ALA A 35 8.13 -5.00 19.89
CA ALA A 35 9.32 -4.83 19.08
C ALA A 35 10.06 -6.14 18.75
N ASN A 36 9.30 -7.25 18.68
CA ASN A 36 9.78 -8.54 18.19
C ASN A 36 9.63 -8.58 16.67
N PHE A 37 10.55 -7.93 15.97
CA PHE A 37 10.43 -7.72 14.53
C PHE A 37 10.63 -8.98 13.70
N ASP A 38 11.44 -9.95 14.16
CA ASP A 38 11.60 -11.22 13.45
C ASP A 38 10.31 -12.02 13.46
N TYR A 39 9.66 -12.15 14.62
CA TYR A 39 8.38 -12.84 14.72
C TYR A 39 7.27 -12.10 13.98
N ALA A 40 7.24 -10.75 14.03
CA ALA A 40 6.30 -9.96 13.24
C ALA A 40 6.46 -10.21 11.73
N VAL A 41 7.69 -10.29 11.22
CA VAL A 41 7.97 -10.61 9.80
C VAL A 41 7.41 -11.97 9.42
N GLU A 42 7.56 -12.98 10.27
CA GLU A 42 7.02 -14.32 10.03
C GLU A 42 5.50 -14.28 9.97
N LEU A 43 4.85 -13.69 10.97
CA LEU A 43 3.39 -13.62 11.07
C LEU A 43 2.75 -12.88 9.88
N PHE A 44 3.29 -11.72 9.49
CA PHE A 44 2.79 -11.02 8.30
C PHE A 44 3.09 -11.78 7.00
N THR A 45 4.19 -12.52 6.93
CA THR A 45 4.47 -13.40 5.77
C THR A 45 3.44 -14.53 5.70
N SER A 46 3.06 -15.13 6.83
CA SER A 46 2.01 -16.15 6.90
C SER A 46 0.64 -15.60 6.50
N ALA A 47 0.28 -14.41 6.99
CA ALA A 47 -0.95 -13.73 6.59
C ALA A 47 -1.00 -13.50 5.06
N LEU A 48 0.11 -13.05 4.47
CA LEU A 48 0.21 -12.81 3.02
C LEU A 48 0.29 -14.10 2.19
N ALA A 49 0.72 -15.21 2.77
CA ALA A 49 0.70 -16.51 2.10
C ALA A 49 -0.75 -17.01 1.90
N LEU A 50 -1.63 -16.72 2.86
CA LEU A 50 -3.05 -17.05 2.81
C LEU A 50 -3.86 -16.03 1.99
N LYS A 51 -3.54 -14.74 2.13
CA LYS A 51 -4.22 -13.64 1.40
C LYS A 51 -3.19 -12.66 0.82
N GLN A 52 -2.83 -12.88 -0.45
CA GLN A 52 -1.80 -12.10 -1.14
C GLN A 52 -2.17 -10.63 -1.35
N ASP A 53 -3.46 -10.29 -1.42
CA ASP A 53 -3.97 -8.94 -1.62
C ASP A 53 -4.16 -8.15 -0.31
N PHE A 54 -3.70 -8.67 0.84
CA PHE A 54 -3.86 -7.99 2.12
C PHE A 54 -2.87 -6.82 2.33
N ALA A 55 -3.32 -5.62 1.97
CA ALA A 55 -2.49 -4.42 1.95
C ALA A 55 -1.91 -4.02 3.31
N ASP A 56 -2.68 -4.09 4.39
CA ASP A 56 -2.20 -3.72 5.72
C ASP A 56 -1.12 -4.67 6.22
N ALA A 57 -1.26 -5.99 6.00
CA ALA A 57 -0.21 -6.96 6.33
C ALA A 57 1.08 -6.68 5.56
N ARG A 58 0.98 -6.29 4.29
CA ARG A 58 2.17 -5.94 3.47
C ARG A 58 2.86 -4.67 3.96
N PHE A 59 2.10 -3.65 4.36
CA PHE A 59 2.66 -2.44 4.98
C PHE A 59 3.38 -2.77 6.30
N HIS A 60 2.73 -3.53 7.18
CA HIS A 60 3.33 -3.90 8.46
C HIS A 60 4.53 -4.84 8.31
N LEU A 61 4.53 -5.71 7.29
CA LEU A 61 5.71 -6.48 6.91
C LEU A 61 6.86 -5.55 6.51
N TRP A 62 6.63 -4.58 5.62
CA TRP A 62 7.64 -3.59 5.25
C TRP A 62 8.17 -2.83 6.49
N PHE A 63 7.27 -2.39 7.37
CA PHE A 63 7.63 -1.67 8.58
C PHE A 63 8.50 -2.53 9.51
N ALA A 64 8.10 -3.78 9.76
CA ALA A 64 8.86 -4.75 10.56
C ALA A 64 10.26 -5.00 9.96
N LEU A 65 10.35 -5.19 8.65
CA LEU A 65 11.61 -5.38 7.94
C LEU A 65 12.55 -4.19 8.12
N ARG A 66 12.00 -2.97 8.03
CA ARG A 66 12.77 -1.73 8.21
C ARG A 66 13.29 -1.58 9.63
N GLU A 67 12.44 -1.76 10.63
CA GLU A 67 12.85 -1.64 12.04
C GLU A 67 13.84 -2.74 12.43
N ARG A 68 13.67 -3.96 11.90
CA ARG A 68 14.68 -5.01 12.01
C ARG A 68 16.02 -4.61 11.39
N GLN A 69 16.03 -4.04 10.19
CA GLN A 69 17.27 -3.62 9.52
C GLN A 69 17.98 -2.52 10.30
N LYS A 70 17.25 -1.57 10.92
CA LYS A 70 17.84 -0.54 11.78
C LYS A 70 18.55 -1.10 13.02
N ARG A 71 18.03 -2.20 13.58
CA ARG A 71 18.62 -2.86 14.76
C ARG A 71 19.75 -3.82 14.42
N SER A 72 19.79 -4.32 13.18
CA SER A 72 20.86 -5.19 12.70
C SER A 72 22.17 -4.40 12.54
N ALA A 73 23.07 -4.50 13.53
CA ALA A 73 24.43 -4.01 13.39
C ALA A 73 25.24 -4.96 12.50
N ASP A 74 25.51 -4.57 11.25
CA ASP A 74 26.49 -5.23 10.39
C ASP A 74 27.84 -4.49 10.56
N PRO A 75 28.78 -5.01 11.39
CA PRO A 75 30.00 -4.28 11.75
C PRO A 75 30.92 -4.02 10.55
N LEU A 76 30.84 -4.87 9.51
CA LEU A 76 31.67 -4.75 8.31
C LEU A 76 30.94 -4.11 7.12
N LYS A 77 29.63 -3.86 7.25
CA LYS A 77 28.72 -3.35 6.18
C LYS A 77 28.71 -4.16 4.88
N LEU A 78 29.51 -5.21 4.76
CA LEU A 78 29.73 -5.97 3.53
C LEU A 78 28.48 -6.78 3.17
N LYS A 79 27.89 -7.46 4.15
CA LYS A 79 26.63 -8.20 3.96
C LYS A 79 25.50 -7.25 3.58
N THR A 80 25.46 -6.07 4.20
CA THR A 80 24.50 -5.01 3.89
C THR A 80 24.70 -4.47 2.47
N PHE A 81 25.94 -4.23 2.05
CA PHE A 81 26.26 -3.78 0.69
C PHE A 81 25.82 -4.78 -0.37
N PHE A 82 26.18 -6.06 -0.21
CA PHE A 82 25.75 -7.11 -1.13
C PHE A 82 24.23 -7.30 -1.13
N ARG A 83 23.55 -7.22 0.03
CA ARG A 83 22.07 -7.23 0.09
C ARG A 83 21.46 -6.09 -0.72
N LYS A 84 22.00 -4.88 -0.62
CA LYS A 84 21.51 -3.72 -1.38
C LYS A 84 21.70 -3.87 -2.88
N ILE A 85 22.89 -4.30 -3.31
CA ILE A 85 23.16 -4.57 -4.74
C ILE A 85 22.21 -5.65 -5.25
N PHE A 86 22.04 -6.73 -4.50
CA PHE A 86 21.16 -7.81 -4.90
C PHE A 86 19.68 -7.36 -4.93
N SER A 87 19.26 -6.48 -4.00
CA SER A 87 17.94 -5.84 -4.04
C SER A 87 17.72 -5.02 -5.31
N VAL A 88 18.72 -4.25 -5.74
CA VAL A 88 18.66 -3.49 -7.00
C VAL A 88 18.54 -4.43 -8.19
N PHE A 89 19.35 -5.50 -8.24
CA PHE A 89 19.25 -6.51 -9.29
C PHE A 89 17.84 -7.12 -9.39
N LEU A 90 17.25 -7.50 -8.25
CA LEU A 90 15.88 -8.03 -8.22
C LEU A 90 14.85 -7.00 -8.67
N THR A 91 15.03 -5.73 -8.34
CA THR A 91 14.16 -4.63 -8.78
C THR A 91 14.23 -4.42 -10.29
N LEU A 92 15.42 -4.50 -10.89
CA LEU A 92 15.60 -4.42 -12.34
C LEU A 92 14.97 -5.63 -13.04
N LYS A 93 15.17 -6.84 -12.50
CA LYS A 93 14.51 -8.05 -13.00
C LYS A 93 12.99 -7.92 -12.96
N ALA A 94 12.43 -7.41 -11.85
CA ALA A 94 11.01 -7.18 -11.72
C ALA A 94 10.47 -6.17 -12.74
N THR A 95 11.22 -5.08 -12.98
CA THR A 95 10.85 -4.07 -13.98
C THR A 95 10.78 -4.70 -15.39
N SER A 96 11.71 -5.61 -15.72
CA SER A 96 11.66 -6.36 -16.97
C SER A 96 10.47 -7.32 -17.02
N LEU A 97 10.17 -8.03 -15.93
CA LEU A 97 9.00 -8.91 -15.85
C LEU A 97 7.68 -8.14 -16.03
N GLN A 98 7.56 -6.97 -15.39
CA GLN A 98 6.39 -6.10 -15.52
C GLN A 98 6.17 -5.65 -16.98
N ARG A 99 7.24 -5.26 -17.68
CA ARG A 99 7.17 -4.88 -19.11
C ARG A 99 6.71 -6.04 -20.00
N ASN A 100 6.98 -7.27 -19.59
CA ASN A 100 6.56 -8.48 -20.29
C ASN A 100 5.17 -8.97 -19.85
N GLY A 101 4.40 -8.17 -19.10
CA GLY A 101 3.07 -8.53 -18.60
C GLY A 101 3.07 -9.56 -17.46
N ARG A 102 4.24 -9.95 -16.95
CA ARG A 102 4.38 -10.93 -15.85
C ARG A 102 4.36 -10.22 -14.50
N THR A 103 3.28 -9.49 -14.22
CA THR A 103 3.19 -8.58 -13.06
C THR A 103 3.31 -9.29 -11.72
N TRP A 104 2.66 -10.44 -11.55
CA TRP A 104 2.73 -11.21 -10.29
C TRP A 104 4.12 -11.73 -9.99
N GLU A 105 4.86 -12.14 -11.01
CA GLU A 105 6.26 -12.51 -10.84
C GLU A 105 7.13 -11.31 -10.52
N ALA A 106 6.83 -10.14 -11.09
CA ALA A 106 7.49 -8.89 -10.73
C ALA A 106 7.26 -8.55 -9.26
N ILE A 107 6.01 -8.63 -8.78
CA ILE A 107 5.63 -8.44 -7.36
C ILE A 107 6.45 -9.38 -6.47
N TYR A 108 6.51 -10.67 -6.83
CA TYR A 108 7.29 -11.65 -6.06
C TYR A 108 8.80 -11.31 -5.99
N GLN A 109 9.42 -10.87 -7.09
CA GLN A 109 10.82 -10.41 -7.06
C GLN A 109 10.98 -9.13 -6.23
N LEU A 110 10.01 -8.22 -6.27
CA LEU A 110 10.03 -6.96 -5.52
C LEU A 110 9.84 -7.18 -4.02
N GLU A 111 9.02 -8.14 -3.59
CA GLU A 111 8.90 -8.51 -2.19
C GLU A 111 10.21 -9.10 -1.65
N LYS A 112 10.92 -9.89 -2.48
CA LYS A 112 12.28 -10.34 -2.13
C LYS A 112 13.26 -9.18 -2.04
N ALA A 113 13.21 -8.24 -2.98
CA ALA A 113 14.02 -7.02 -2.94
C ALA A 113 13.75 -6.22 -1.66
N MET A 114 12.47 -6.02 -1.32
CA MET A 114 12.04 -5.33 -0.10
C MET A 114 12.54 -6.02 1.18
N LYS A 115 12.56 -7.36 1.23
CA LYS A 115 13.15 -8.11 2.35
C LYS A 115 14.66 -7.88 2.49
N LEU A 116 15.36 -7.67 1.38
CA LEU A 116 16.80 -7.43 1.36
C LEU A 116 17.15 -5.99 1.71
N ASP A 117 16.44 -5.02 1.13
CA ASP A 117 16.61 -3.59 1.41
C ASP A 117 15.25 -2.87 1.50
N PRO A 118 14.62 -2.84 2.70
CA PRO A 118 13.33 -2.17 2.89
C PRO A 118 13.41 -0.64 2.77
N ASN A 119 14.61 -0.06 2.72
CA ASN A 119 14.80 1.38 2.52
C ASN A 119 14.97 1.78 1.03
N ASN A 120 14.88 0.82 0.10
CA ASN A 120 14.98 1.12 -1.33
C ASN A 120 13.66 1.70 -1.86
N ILE A 121 13.62 3.03 -2.01
CA ILE A 121 12.46 3.77 -2.54
C ILE A 121 12.10 3.30 -3.95
N GLY A 122 13.09 2.98 -4.79
CA GLY A 122 12.86 2.46 -6.14
C GLY A 122 12.07 1.15 -6.13
N THR A 123 12.43 0.22 -5.24
CA THR A 123 11.70 -1.04 -5.05
C THR A 123 10.25 -0.80 -4.62
N LEU A 124 10.01 0.11 -3.66
CA LEU A 124 8.67 0.44 -3.19
C LEU A 124 7.80 1.08 -4.28
N LYS A 125 8.37 2.00 -5.06
CA LYS A 125 7.68 2.63 -6.19
C LYS A 125 7.35 1.62 -7.29
N THR A 126 8.29 0.75 -7.66
CA THR A 126 8.02 -0.29 -8.66
C THR A 126 6.95 -1.26 -8.18
N LEU A 127 6.97 -1.61 -6.89
CA LEU A 127 5.95 -2.48 -6.29
C LEU A 127 4.57 -1.82 -6.29
N ALA A 128 4.48 -0.54 -5.93
CA ALA A 128 3.24 0.24 -6.04
C ALA A 128 2.73 0.28 -7.50
N ASN A 129 3.61 0.51 -8.48
CA ASN A 129 3.24 0.52 -9.90
C ASN A 129 2.72 -0.84 -10.37
N CYS A 130 3.34 -1.94 -9.93
CA CYS A 130 2.84 -3.28 -10.23
C CYS A 130 1.43 -3.50 -9.65
N PHE A 131 1.18 -3.05 -8.42
CA PHE A 131 -0.17 -3.13 -7.84
C PHE A 131 -1.18 -2.26 -8.58
N LEU A 132 -0.79 -1.09 -9.06
CA LEU A 132 -1.65 -0.25 -9.88
C LEU A 132 -2.01 -0.90 -11.23
N SER A 133 -1.07 -1.59 -11.88
CA SER A 133 -1.36 -2.32 -13.12
C SER A 133 -2.32 -3.49 -12.91
N GLU A 134 -2.35 -4.08 -11.71
CA GLU A 134 -3.31 -5.13 -11.34
C GLU A 134 -4.62 -4.58 -10.73
N GLY A 135 -4.81 -3.26 -10.71
CA GLY A 135 -6.00 -2.63 -10.12
C GLY A 135 -6.04 -2.67 -8.58
N GLN A 136 -5.01 -3.17 -7.92
CA GLN A 136 -4.90 -3.25 -6.45
C GLN A 136 -4.44 -1.91 -5.86
N MET A 137 -5.27 -0.89 -6.05
CA MET A 137 -4.97 0.45 -5.57
C MET A 137 -4.70 0.53 -4.06
N PRO A 138 -5.37 -0.23 -3.16
CA PRO A 138 -5.04 -0.24 -1.73
C PRO A 138 -3.60 -0.70 -1.44
N ASN A 139 -3.12 -1.76 -2.10
CA ASN A 139 -1.74 -2.24 -1.96
C ASN A 139 -0.75 -1.20 -2.48
N ALA A 140 -1.06 -0.53 -3.59
CA ALA A 140 -0.22 0.54 -4.13
C ALA A 140 -0.08 1.71 -3.15
N VAL A 141 -1.20 2.16 -2.56
CA VAL A 141 -1.19 3.23 -1.55
C VAL A 141 -0.28 2.86 -0.38
N LYS A 142 -0.42 1.64 0.17
CA LYS A 142 0.42 1.17 1.28
C LYS A 142 1.91 1.18 0.97
N MET A 143 2.31 0.78 -0.25
CA MET A 143 3.72 0.80 -0.64
C MET A 143 4.25 2.22 -0.86
N LEU A 144 3.40 3.18 -1.24
CA LEU A 144 3.77 4.59 -1.29
C LEU A 144 3.81 5.24 0.09
N GLU A 145 2.94 4.84 1.02
CA GLU A 145 2.90 5.31 2.42
C GLU A 145 4.22 4.98 3.17
N ALA A 146 4.92 3.92 2.73
CA ALA A 146 6.23 3.57 3.23
C ALA A 146 7.33 4.61 2.91
N ILE A 147 7.20 5.36 1.81
CA ILE A 147 8.29 6.22 1.30
C ILE A 147 8.55 7.44 2.20
N PRO A 148 7.54 8.20 2.67
CA PRO A 148 7.76 9.33 3.59
C PRO A 148 8.48 8.95 4.90
N HIS A 149 8.39 7.69 5.33
CA HIS A 149 9.13 7.22 6.50
C HIS A 149 10.64 7.06 6.23
N ILE A 150 11.05 6.90 4.97
CA ILE A 150 12.44 6.75 4.52
C ILE A 150 13.00 8.12 4.10
N ASP A 151 12.27 8.85 3.26
CA ASP A 151 12.62 10.18 2.78
C ASP A 151 11.52 11.19 3.13
N ARG A 152 11.73 11.88 4.26
CA ARG A 152 10.77 12.84 4.82
C ARG A 152 10.70 14.15 4.03
N LYS A 153 11.63 14.42 3.12
CA LYS A 153 11.71 15.69 2.37
C LYS A 153 11.04 15.60 1.00
N ASN A 154 10.63 14.41 0.60
CA ASN A 154 10.02 14.19 -0.71
C ASN A 154 8.49 14.23 -0.61
N SER A 155 7.88 15.30 -1.12
CA SER A 155 6.42 15.45 -1.17
C SER A 155 5.77 14.62 -2.29
N LYS A 156 6.52 14.16 -3.30
CA LYS A 156 5.95 13.50 -4.49
C LYS A 156 5.14 12.24 -4.18
N PRO A 157 5.58 11.31 -3.31
CA PRO A 157 4.77 10.16 -2.95
C PRO A 157 3.44 10.54 -2.27
N LEU A 158 3.41 11.64 -1.50
CA LEU A 158 2.19 12.11 -0.84
C LEU A 158 1.18 12.61 -1.89
N ASN A 159 1.63 13.30 -2.94
CA ASN A 159 0.78 13.65 -4.07
C ASN A 159 0.29 12.43 -4.84
N GLU A 160 1.18 11.46 -5.10
CA GLU A 160 0.82 10.20 -5.76
C GLU A 160 -0.29 9.48 -4.97
N ILE A 161 -0.18 9.40 -3.63
CA ILE A 161 -1.22 8.83 -2.77
C ILE A 161 -2.52 9.63 -2.82
N GLY A 162 -2.44 10.97 -2.75
CA GLY A 162 -3.61 11.84 -2.88
C GLY A 162 -4.36 11.60 -4.18
N ASN A 163 -3.63 11.48 -5.30
CA ASN A 163 -4.18 11.17 -6.62
C ASN A 163 -4.83 9.78 -6.68
N LEU A 164 -4.28 8.80 -5.98
CA LEU A 164 -4.90 7.47 -5.88
C LEU A 164 -6.21 7.53 -5.08
N TYR A 165 -6.26 8.27 -3.98
CA TYR A 165 -7.50 8.46 -3.23
C TYR A 165 -8.55 9.28 -4.00
N MET A 166 -8.14 10.24 -4.84
CA MET A 166 -9.04 10.91 -5.79
C MET A 166 -9.71 9.91 -6.73
N LYS A 167 -8.94 8.96 -7.27
CA LYS A 167 -9.46 7.90 -8.17
C LYS A 167 -10.38 6.93 -7.43
N MET A 168 -10.16 6.70 -6.14
CA MET A 168 -11.05 5.91 -5.27
C MET A 168 -12.26 6.72 -4.79
N GLU A 169 -12.44 7.96 -5.22
CA GLU A 169 -13.44 8.91 -4.73
C GLU A 169 -13.41 9.17 -3.22
N ASN A 170 -12.30 8.82 -2.55
CA ASN A 170 -12.10 9.12 -1.14
C ASN A 170 -11.47 10.51 -0.98
N TYR A 171 -12.29 11.53 -1.22
CA TYR A 171 -11.87 12.92 -1.25
C TYR A 171 -11.29 13.42 0.08
N ASP A 172 -11.78 12.91 1.21
CA ASP A 172 -11.29 13.30 2.54
C ASP A 172 -9.84 12.83 2.76
N LYS A 173 -9.54 11.57 2.41
CA LYS A 173 -8.16 11.07 2.47
C LYS A 173 -7.29 11.76 1.43
N ALA A 174 -7.78 11.97 0.20
CA ALA A 174 -7.04 12.69 -0.83
C ALA A 174 -6.60 14.08 -0.33
N ARG A 175 -7.54 14.86 0.23
CA ARG A 175 -7.25 16.19 0.81
C ARG A 175 -6.19 16.12 1.90
N SER A 176 -6.30 15.14 2.79
CA SER A 176 -5.35 14.95 3.90
C SER A 176 -3.93 14.72 3.38
N TYR A 177 -3.77 13.89 2.34
CA TYR A 177 -2.47 13.61 1.73
C TYR A 177 -1.89 14.81 0.97
N TYR A 178 -2.71 15.58 0.23
CA TYR A 178 -2.24 16.82 -0.40
C TYR A 178 -1.82 17.88 0.62
N GLN A 179 -2.54 18.00 1.73
CA GLN A 179 -2.15 18.90 2.83
C GLN A 179 -0.82 18.45 3.47
N MET A 180 -0.60 17.14 3.61
CA MET A 180 0.70 16.63 4.05
C MET A 180 1.80 16.94 3.05
N ALA A 181 1.53 16.83 1.74
CA ALA A 181 2.49 17.20 0.69
C ALA A 181 2.88 18.68 0.77
N LEU A 182 1.89 19.59 0.93
CA LEU A 182 2.13 21.03 1.10
C LEU A 182 2.88 21.38 2.40
N LYS A 183 2.72 20.59 3.46
CA LYS A 183 3.53 20.75 4.68
C LYS A 183 5.00 20.40 4.45
N VAL A 184 5.29 19.44 3.57
CA VAL A 184 6.67 19.06 3.20
C VAL A 184 7.27 20.03 2.19
N ASN A 185 6.48 20.42 1.18
CA ASN A 185 6.83 21.39 0.16
C ASN A 185 5.68 22.40 -0.03
N PRO A 186 5.77 23.59 0.59
CA PRO A 186 4.74 24.63 0.48
C PRO A 186 4.50 25.15 -0.95
N TYR A 187 5.42 24.90 -1.88
CA TYR A 187 5.34 25.34 -3.28
C TYR A 187 4.95 24.21 -4.23
N ASP A 188 4.35 23.13 -3.71
CA ASP A 188 3.88 22.01 -4.50
C ASP A 188 2.61 22.38 -5.27
N MET A 189 2.78 22.92 -6.48
CA MET A 189 1.68 23.40 -7.33
C MET A 189 0.66 22.30 -7.67
N ASP A 190 1.11 21.04 -7.79
CA ASP A 190 0.24 19.91 -8.08
C ASP A 190 -0.70 19.62 -6.90
N ALA A 191 -0.16 19.66 -5.67
CA ALA A 191 -0.93 19.49 -4.45
C ALA A 191 -1.95 20.65 -4.25
N GLU A 192 -1.52 21.89 -4.46
CA GLU A 192 -2.39 23.06 -4.33
C GLU A 192 -3.55 23.02 -5.33
N ARG A 193 -3.24 22.71 -6.60
CA ARG A 193 -4.26 22.56 -7.65
C ARG A 193 -5.26 21.46 -7.29
N SER A 194 -4.78 20.32 -6.83
CA SER A 194 -5.63 19.18 -6.49
C SER A 194 -6.57 19.46 -5.31
N ILE A 195 -6.15 20.30 -4.34
CA ILE A 195 -7.04 20.77 -3.26
C ILE A 195 -8.13 21.71 -3.81
N LYS A 196 -7.82 22.61 -4.75
CA LYS A 196 -8.83 23.45 -5.39
C LYS A 196 -9.83 22.62 -6.19
N ASP A 197 -9.35 21.62 -6.93
CA ASP A 197 -10.19 20.70 -7.69
C ASP A 197 -11.15 19.93 -6.76
N LEU A 198 -10.68 19.49 -5.59
CA LEU A 198 -11.50 18.87 -4.53
C LEU A 198 -12.62 19.79 -4.02
N GLU A 199 -12.34 21.08 -3.83
CA GLU A 199 -13.32 22.05 -3.37
C GLU A 199 -14.39 22.33 -4.43
N ALA A 200 -13.99 22.37 -5.71
CA ALA A 200 -14.92 22.46 -6.84
C ALA A 200 -15.84 21.22 -6.90
N ILE A 201 -15.29 20.00 -6.77
CA ILE A 201 -16.07 18.76 -6.76
C ILE A 201 -17.08 18.76 -5.60
N LYS A 202 -16.66 19.17 -4.40
CA LYS A 202 -17.55 19.25 -3.23
C LYS A 202 -18.68 20.25 -3.44
N THR A 203 -18.38 21.41 -4.02
CA THR A 203 -19.38 22.44 -4.32
C THR A 203 -20.39 21.92 -5.34
N LEU A 204 -19.92 21.30 -6.42
CA LEU A 204 -20.78 20.69 -7.44
C LEU A 204 -21.68 19.59 -6.86
N LYS A 205 -21.12 18.65 -6.08
CA LYS A 205 -21.90 17.58 -5.43
C LYS A 205 -22.89 18.13 -4.38
N GLY A 206 -22.55 19.22 -3.70
CA GLY A 206 -23.44 19.89 -2.73
C GLY A 206 -24.57 20.71 -3.38
N SER A 207 -24.38 21.20 -4.61
CA SER A 207 -25.38 21.97 -5.35
C SER A 207 -26.45 21.11 -6.06
N PHE A 208 -26.27 19.79 -6.12
CA PHE A 208 -27.30 18.84 -6.57
C PHE A 208 -27.75 18.00 -5.38
N PRO A 209 -28.68 18.48 -4.53
CA PRO A 209 -29.33 17.58 -3.58
C PRO A 209 -29.94 16.44 -4.39
N ALA A 210 -29.63 15.20 -4.00
CA ALA A 210 -30.30 14.03 -4.54
C ALA A 210 -31.79 14.25 -4.38
N GLU A 211 -32.50 14.54 -5.49
CA GLU A 211 -33.95 14.48 -5.48
C GLU A 211 -34.29 13.07 -5.05
N GLU A 212 -34.81 12.97 -3.82
CA GLU A 212 -35.35 11.76 -3.26
C GLU A 212 -36.31 11.18 -4.29
N GLY A 213 -35.95 10.03 -4.84
CA GLY A 213 -36.88 9.14 -5.53
C GLY A 213 -37.92 8.65 -4.52
N LYS A 214 -38.89 9.50 -4.21
CA LYS A 214 -40.20 9.10 -3.69
C LYS A 214 -41.12 8.92 -4.88
N LYS A 215 -41.24 7.68 -5.34
CA LYS A 215 -42.45 7.17 -5.97
C LYS A 215 -42.82 5.86 -5.30
#